data_AF-A0A933QTB3-F1
#
_entry.id   AF-A0A933QTB3-F1
#
_cell.length_a   1.000
_cell.length_b   1.000
_cell.length_c   1.000
_cell.angle_alpha   90.00
_cell.angle_beta   90.00
_cell.angle_gamma   90.00
#
_symmetry.space_group_name_H-M   'P 1'
#
loop_
_entity.id
_entity.type
_entity.pdbx_description
1 polymer ?
#
loop_
_entity_poly.entity_id
_entity_poly.type
_entity_poly.pdbx_seq_one_letter_code
_entity_poly.pdbx_strand_id
1 'polypeptide(L)'
;MQQKFRVLRIVAIIWKVLAWLVLVLSILGGCGTLAMGLLAGGGAAARSSDMLGIGLTGVVGGIVTALAAIFFGILYFVFLYAFAELVDVMLALEENTRATAEQLKSLAAKT
;
A
#
# COMPACT_ATOMS: atom_id res chain seq x y z
N MET A 1 -25.52 6.41 18.99
CA MET A 1 -24.88 5.50 18.01
C MET A 1 -24.00 6.21 16.97
N GLN A 2 -24.17 7.51 16.67
CA GLN A 2 -23.41 8.20 15.60
C GLN A 2 -21.88 8.32 15.83
N GLN A 3 -21.43 8.29 17.09
CA GLN A 3 -20.01 8.41 17.44
C GLN A 3 -19.14 7.27 16.84
N LYS A 4 -19.68 6.05 16.71
CA LYS A 4 -18.93 4.89 16.21
C LYS A 4 -18.62 4.98 14.71
N PHE A 5 -19.54 5.52 13.92
CA PHE A 5 -19.38 5.75 12.46
C PHE A 5 -18.26 6.73 12.17
N ARG A 6 -18.15 7.77 13.02
CA ARG A 6 -17.10 8.76 12.90
C ARG A 6 -15.72 8.17 13.15
N VAL A 7 -15.59 7.28 14.15
CA VAL A 7 -14.32 6.60 14.44
C VAL A 7 -13.92 5.68 13.29
N LEU A 8 -14.85 4.89 12.75
CA LEU A 8 -14.54 3.99 11.64
C LEU A 8 -14.10 4.74 10.37
N ARG A 9 -14.71 5.89 10.09
CA ARG A 9 -14.29 6.78 8.99
C ARG A 9 -12.87 7.33 9.19
N ILE A 10 -12.51 7.68 10.43
CA ILE A 10 -11.14 8.09 10.76
C ILE A 10 -10.16 6.93 10.53
N VAL A 11 -10.54 5.71 10.94
CA VAL A 11 -9.73 4.52 10.72
C VAL A 11 -9.50 4.26 9.22
N ALA A 12 -10.54 4.41 8.38
CA ALA A 12 -10.39 4.29 6.92
C ALA A 12 -9.40 5.34 6.36
N ILE A 13 -9.49 6.60 6.80
CA ILE A 13 -8.54 7.65 6.41
C ILE A 13 -7.11 7.28 6.84
N ILE A 14 -6.92 6.81 8.06
CA ILE A 14 -5.61 6.38 8.57
C ILE A 14 -5.05 5.26 7.69
N TRP A 15 -5.84 4.26 7.32
CA TRP A 15 -5.40 3.19 6.42
C TRP A 15 -5.01 3.70 5.03
N LYS A 16 -5.74 4.68 4.47
CA LYS A 16 -5.35 5.32 3.18
C LYS A 16 -4.01 6.04 3.30
N VAL A 17 -3.79 6.79 4.39
CA VAL A 17 -2.51 7.46 4.65
C VAL A 17 -1.38 6.46 4.80
N LEU A 18 -1.59 5.37 5.54
CA LEU A 18 -0.61 4.29 5.69
C LEU A 18 -0.30 3.62 4.35
N ALA A 19 -1.30 3.39 3.50
CA ALA A 19 -1.09 2.86 2.16
C ALA A 19 -0.14 3.75 1.36
N TRP A 20 -0.44 5.07 1.28
CA TRP A 20 0.42 6.02 0.59
C TRP A 20 1.84 6.07 1.16
N LEU A 21 1.98 6.01 2.47
CA LEU A 21 3.28 5.97 3.14
C LEU A 21 4.08 4.73 2.71
N VAL A 22 3.46 3.56 2.73
CA VAL A 22 4.07 2.30 2.28
C VAL A 22 4.48 2.38 0.81
N LEU A 23 3.64 2.94 -0.06
CA LEU A 23 3.97 3.11 -1.47
C LEU A 23 5.22 3.97 -1.64
N VAL A 24 5.25 5.14 -1.02
CA VAL A 24 6.40 6.05 -1.08
C VAL A 24 7.67 5.39 -0.55
N LEU A 25 7.59 4.73 0.62
CA LEU A 25 8.73 4.02 1.19
C LEU A 25 9.20 2.86 0.30
N SER A 26 8.30 2.13 -0.35
CA SER A 26 8.67 1.04 -1.25
C SER A 26 9.40 1.53 -2.49
N ILE A 27 8.97 2.67 -3.06
CA ILE A 27 9.60 3.30 -4.21
C ILE A 27 10.98 3.85 -3.81
N LEU A 28 11.06 4.59 -2.71
CA LEU A 28 12.33 5.14 -2.22
C LEU A 28 13.31 4.03 -1.82
N GLY A 29 12.82 2.99 -1.14
CA GLY A 29 13.59 1.81 -0.77
C GLY A 29 14.09 1.05 -1.98
N GLY A 30 13.24 0.83 -2.99
CA GLY A 30 13.62 0.22 -4.26
C GLY A 30 14.66 1.03 -5.05
N CYS A 31 14.51 2.36 -5.09
CA CYS A 31 15.53 3.23 -5.69
C CYS A 31 16.85 3.20 -4.91
N GLY A 32 16.78 3.16 -3.58
CA GLY A 32 17.94 3.03 -2.71
C GLY A 32 18.69 1.72 -2.90
N THR A 33 17.98 0.59 -3.03
CA THR A 33 18.59 -0.71 -3.29
C THR A 33 19.20 -0.78 -4.70
N LEU A 34 18.58 -0.15 -5.71
CA LEU A 34 19.21 0.01 -7.03
C LEU A 34 20.50 0.82 -6.95
N ALA A 35 20.46 2.00 -6.33
CA ALA A 35 21.63 2.87 -6.23
C ALA A 35 22.79 2.16 -5.51
N MET A 36 22.50 1.49 -4.40
CA MET A 36 23.49 0.71 -3.66
C MET A 36 24.01 -0.48 -4.48
N GLY A 37 23.15 -1.20 -5.20
CA GLY A 37 23.54 -2.31 -6.08
C GLY A 37 24.47 -1.88 -7.21
N LEU A 38 24.21 -0.72 -7.82
CA LEU A 38 25.04 -0.14 -8.88
C LEU A 38 26.38 0.41 -8.36
N LEU A 39 26.37 1.12 -7.23
CA LEU A 39 27.58 1.69 -6.61
C LEU A 39 28.49 0.59 -6.04
N ALA A 40 27.92 -0.39 -5.35
CA ALA A 40 28.67 -1.54 -4.82
C ALA A 40 29.17 -2.45 -5.95
N GLY A 41 28.34 -2.70 -6.97
CA GLY A 41 28.73 -3.47 -8.16
C GLY A 41 29.84 -2.80 -8.95
N GLY A 42 29.81 -1.48 -9.13
CA GLY A 42 30.84 -0.72 -9.85
C GLY A 42 32.17 -0.62 -9.11
N GLY A 43 32.15 -0.46 -7.78
CA GLY A 43 33.36 -0.40 -6.96
C GLY A 43 34.00 -1.77 -6.67
N ALA A 44 33.20 -2.83 -6.53
CA ALA A 44 33.69 -4.19 -6.27
C ALA A 44 34.15 -4.89 -7.57
N ALA A 45 33.51 -4.64 -8.71
CA ALA A 45 33.94 -5.18 -10.00
C ALA A 45 35.35 -4.71 -10.40
N ALA A 46 35.77 -3.50 -9.98
CA ALA A 46 37.11 -2.99 -10.21
C ALA A 46 38.21 -3.68 -9.36
N ARG A 47 37.84 -4.42 -8.30
CA ARG A 47 38.79 -5.10 -7.39
C ARG A 47 38.69 -6.62 -7.37
N SER A 48 37.69 -7.19 -8.02
CA SER A 48 37.42 -8.63 -8.01
C SER A 48 37.10 -9.15 -9.40
N SER A 49 38.03 -8.92 -10.34
CA SER A 49 38.10 -9.79 -11.50
C SER A 49 38.40 -11.22 -11.01
N ASP A 50 37.41 -12.10 -11.20
CA ASP A 50 37.59 -13.51 -11.54
C ASP A 50 37.66 -14.62 -10.48
N MET A 51 37.51 -14.36 -9.16
CA MET A 51 37.66 -15.47 -8.20
C MET A 51 36.36 -16.20 -7.81
N LEU A 52 35.17 -15.61 -7.97
CA LEU A 52 33.90 -16.21 -7.45
C LEU A 52 32.60 -15.93 -8.25
N GLY A 53 32.63 -15.28 -9.42
CA GLY A 53 31.40 -14.98 -10.18
C GLY A 53 30.45 -13.95 -9.52
N ILE A 54 30.92 -13.26 -8.48
CA ILE A 54 30.16 -12.32 -7.63
C ILE A 54 29.87 -10.97 -8.31
N GLY A 55 30.66 -10.57 -9.32
CA GLY A 55 30.53 -9.26 -9.98
C GLY A 55 29.27 -9.08 -10.83
N LEU A 56 28.91 -10.09 -11.64
CA LEU A 56 27.69 -10.05 -12.47
C LEU A 56 26.43 -10.34 -11.65
N THR A 57 26.55 -11.23 -10.65
CA THR A 57 25.45 -11.61 -9.76
C THR A 57 25.07 -10.49 -8.80
N GLY A 58 25.99 -9.62 -8.38
CA GLY A 58 25.71 -8.47 -7.52
C GLY A 58 24.82 -7.40 -8.19
N VAL A 59 25.14 -7.00 -9.43
CA VAL A 59 24.35 -6.00 -10.16
C VAL A 59 22.99 -6.54 -10.57
N VAL A 60 22.94 -7.74 -11.15
CA VAL A 60 21.68 -8.39 -11.53
C VAL A 60 20.82 -8.66 -10.29
N GLY A 61 21.43 -9.10 -9.18
CA GLY A 61 20.76 -9.27 -7.90
C GLY A 61 20.15 -7.97 -7.39
N GLY A 62 20.90 -6.86 -7.40
CA GLY A 62 20.39 -5.56 -6.99
C GLY A 62 19.19 -5.09 -7.82
N ILE A 63 19.24 -5.27 -9.14
CA ILE A 63 18.12 -4.92 -10.05
C ILE A 63 16.90 -5.78 -9.75
N VAL A 64 17.06 -7.11 -9.64
CA VAL A 64 15.96 -8.03 -9.38
C VAL A 64 15.33 -7.75 -8.01
N THR A 65 16.13 -7.55 -6.97
CA THR A 65 15.63 -7.23 -5.63
C THR A 65 14.87 -5.92 -5.60
N ALA A 66 15.35 -4.88 -6.30
CA ALA A 66 14.65 -3.60 -6.35
C ALA A 66 13.33 -3.67 -7.11
N LEU A 67 13.30 -4.33 -8.26
CA LEU A 67 12.07 -4.54 -9.03
C LEU A 67 11.05 -5.35 -8.21
N ALA A 68 11.50 -6.41 -7.53
CA ALA A 68 10.65 -7.17 -6.63
C ALA A 68 10.12 -6.31 -5.48
N ALA A 69 10.96 -5.51 -4.83
CA ALA A 69 10.56 -4.63 -3.74
C ALA A 69 9.50 -3.60 -4.16
N ILE A 70 9.68 -2.97 -5.33
CA ILE A 70 8.72 -2.01 -5.89
C ILE A 70 7.42 -2.74 -6.26
N PHE A 71 7.50 -3.90 -6.93
CA PHE A 71 6.33 -4.66 -7.33
C PHE A 71 5.49 -5.11 -6.13
N PHE A 72 6.11 -5.73 -5.14
CA PHE A 72 5.42 -6.14 -3.90
C PHE A 72 4.93 -4.93 -3.10
N GLY A 73 5.67 -3.81 -3.12
CA GLY A 73 5.25 -2.55 -2.51
C GLY A 73 3.98 -1.98 -3.13
N ILE A 74 3.90 -1.95 -4.46
CA ILE A 74 2.69 -1.54 -5.20
C ILE A 74 1.53 -2.50 -4.92
N LEU A 75 1.77 -3.81 -4.95
CA LEU A 75 0.74 -4.79 -4.67
C LEU A 75 0.20 -4.62 -3.23
N TYR A 76 1.08 -4.42 -2.26
CA TYR A 76 0.71 -4.22 -0.87
C TYR A 76 -0.01 -2.87 -0.66
N PHE A 77 0.40 -1.81 -1.36
CA PHE A 77 -0.34 -0.55 -1.42
C PHE A 77 -1.79 -0.76 -1.89
N VAL A 78 -2.00 -1.51 -2.98
CA VAL A 78 -3.34 -1.79 -3.49
C VAL A 78 -4.18 -2.52 -2.45
N PHE A 79 -3.62 -3.53 -1.77
CA PHE A 79 -4.33 -4.24 -0.70
C PHE A 79 -4.73 -3.32 0.47
N LEU A 80 -3.81 -2.48 0.94
CA LEU A 80 -4.06 -1.54 2.04
C LEU A 80 -5.11 -0.50 1.67
N TYR A 81 -5.00 0.07 0.47
CA TYR A 81 -5.94 1.06 -0.02
C TYR A 81 -7.32 0.46 -0.25
N ALA A 82 -7.40 -0.72 -0.87
CA ALA A 82 -8.67 -1.43 -1.08
C ALA A 82 -9.35 -1.80 0.24
N PHE A 83 -8.58 -2.17 1.28
CA PHE A 83 -9.13 -2.42 2.61
C PHE A 83 -9.75 -1.16 3.21
N ALA A 84 -9.12 0.00 3.05
CA ALA A 84 -9.69 1.27 3.50
C ALA A 84 -10.99 1.62 2.76
N GLU A 85 -11.01 1.43 1.44
CA GLU A 85 -12.23 1.62 0.62
C GLU A 85 -13.35 0.65 1.02
N LEU A 86 -13.03 -0.61 1.35
CA LEU A 86 -14.02 -1.57 1.82
C LEU A 86 -14.72 -1.09 3.10
N VAL A 87 -13.97 -0.50 4.04
CA VAL A 87 -14.54 0.09 5.26
C VAL A 87 -15.49 1.23 4.93
N ASP A 88 -15.10 2.12 4.02
CA ASP A 88 -15.94 3.24 3.58
C ASP A 88 -17.23 2.74 2.90
N VAL A 89 -17.15 1.70 2.05
CA VAL A 89 -18.32 1.09 1.41
C VAL A 89 -19.26 0.47 2.43
N MET A 90 -18.74 -0.23 3.44
CA MET A 90 -19.58 -0.81 4.49
C MET A 90 -20.30 0.25 5.34
N LEU A 91 -19.62 1.37 5.63
CA LEU A 91 -20.25 2.52 6.30
C LEU A 91 -21.37 3.13 5.45
N ALA A 92 -21.13 3.32 4.15
CA ALA A 92 -22.13 3.86 3.23
C ALA A 92 -23.36 2.94 3.11
N LEU A 93 -23.17 1.61 3.11
CA LEU A 93 -24.26 0.64 3.12
C LEU A 93 -25.13 0.76 4.37
N GLU A 94 -24.52 0.91 5.55
CA GLU A 94 -25.30 1.10 6.78
C GLU A 94 -26.05 2.43 6.79
N GLU A 95 -25.40 3.53 6.41
CA GLU A 95 -26.02 4.86 6.35
C GLU A 95 -27.25 4.86 5.43
N ASN A 96 -27.14 4.25 4.24
CA ASN A 96 -28.25 4.10 3.30
C ASN A 96 -29.37 3.18 3.83
N THR A 97 -29.02 2.08 4.49
CA THR A 97 -30.01 1.14 5.06
C THR A 97 -30.80 1.79 6.20
N ARG A 98 -30.14 2.58 7.06
CA ARG A 98 -30.82 3.33 8.12
C ARG A 98 -31.72 4.42 7.55
N ALA A 99 -31.24 5.19 6.58
CA ALA A 99 -32.04 6.23 5.93
C ALA A 99 -33.31 5.64 5.29
N THR A 100 -33.18 4.50 4.62
CA THR A 100 -34.33 3.78 4.03
C THR A 100 -35.31 3.32 5.11
N ALA A 101 -34.83 2.75 6.22
CA ALA A 101 -35.68 2.32 7.32
C ALA A 101 -36.43 3.49 7.98
N GLU A 102 -35.80 4.66 8.13
CA GLU A 102 -36.44 5.88 8.64
C GLU A 102 -37.51 6.41 7.67
N GLN A 103 -37.22 6.42 6.37
CA GLN A 103 -38.19 6.82 5.35
C GLN A 103 -39.41 5.90 5.33
N LEU A 104 -39.23 4.58 5.39
CA LEU A 104 -40.33 3.62 5.44
C LEU A 104 -41.22 3.81 6.68
N LYS A 105 -40.62 4.04 7.87
CA LYS A 105 -41.37 4.36 9.09
C LYS A 105 -42.17 5.65 8.94
N SER A 106 -41.58 6.67 8.32
CA SER A 106 -42.26 7.96 8.11
C SER A 106 -43.44 7.86 7.14
N LEU A 107 -43.37 6.96 6.16
CA LEU A 107 -44.46 6.68 5.22
C LEU A 107 -45.59 5.90 5.91
N ALA A 108 -45.25 4.85 6.66
CA ALA A 108 -46.22 4.05 7.40
C ALA A 108 -46.97 4.86 8.48
N ALA A 109 -46.35 5.91 9.03
CA ALA A 109 -47.01 6.81 9.98
C ALA A 109 -47.98 7.82 9.34
N LYS A 110 -47.97 7.96 8.01
CA LYS A 110 -48.85 8.86 7.24
C LYS A 110 -50.05 8.16 6.61
N THR A 111 -50.04 6.83 6.56
CA THR A 111 -51.14 5.97 6.08
C THR A 111 -51.97 5.47 7.26
#